data_AF-K1VC27-F1
#
_entry.id   AF-K1VC27-F1
#
_cell.length_a   1.000
_cell.length_b   1.000
_cell.length_c   1.000
_cell.angle_alpha   90.00
_cell.angle_beta   90.00
_cell.angle_gamma   90.00
#
_symmetry.space_group_name_H-M   'P 1'
#
loop_
_entity.id
_entity.type
_entity.pdbx_description
1 polymer ?
#
loop_
_entity_poly.entity_id
_entity_poly.type
_entity_poly.pdbx_seq_one_letter_code
_entity_poly.pdbx_strand_id
1 'polypeptide(L)'
;MPSPADEELAAAVTAVRAAHPDLGIVKLWGALKEAHPEWTVSEKRFRKVLSSLGGTSNASTSMPAGKVAEDELVAQTGLDKTLDIPSLAPKVKAKLFGGTKGKGLVARSKLEQGEMLWQEEPFVATPDPKIKEYCRDRTLCTHCLALWAPPPPTVVGCKDCSDAFFCNRLCMSRGSSSGSHHVLLCEGVNPGAAKLNKFMKEREWRSMDAVARILAKWRGERAWGEEGAAEAIEKRIWESMARMNMRTREEGKEDWPKRSAQVESQWRDGHAALVAALNPAPSTPGGKKFNAVLQSRAKGRKIQPLSEDEEARWFSYDAFLDLLGLVNINLEDSGGLYALHCHMNHSCEPNVQVRNLPRHWTPPTSLPAPLPDANPRGVRGTHKLTMLARRTIHPGDELTVSYVDFNLPRRARRQALRDGYGFWCVCAKCTREEKEEETERKRLREEREAKAAAKGEVKETKEEGKAQLDDVVAKMEELAVDDML
;
A
#
# COMPACT_ATOMS: atom_id res chain seq x y z
N MET A 1 48.20 -0.54 17.81
CA MET A 1 47.55 -1.76 17.25
C MET A 1 47.27 -1.52 15.78
N PRO A 2 47.76 -2.38 14.87
CA PRO A 2 47.64 -2.18 13.43
C PRO A 2 46.17 -2.15 12.98
N SER A 3 45.90 -1.39 11.92
CA SER A 3 44.60 -1.36 11.26
C SER A 3 44.66 -2.35 10.10
N PRO A 4 43.84 -3.42 10.07
CA PRO A 4 43.89 -4.44 9.02
C PRO A 4 43.54 -3.83 7.66
N ALA A 5 43.94 -4.48 6.56
CA ALA A 5 43.51 -4.11 5.22
C ALA A 5 41.98 -4.28 5.08
N ASP A 6 41.34 -3.58 4.13
CA ASP A 6 39.89 -3.66 3.96
C ASP A 6 39.42 -5.08 3.57
N GLU A 7 40.22 -5.84 2.81
CA GLU A 7 39.92 -7.23 2.44
C GLU A 7 39.97 -8.20 3.63
N GLU A 8 41.00 -8.06 4.48
CA GLU A 8 41.16 -8.85 5.71
C GLU A 8 40.06 -8.53 6.72
N LEU A 9 39.75 -7.24 6.87
CA LEU A 9 38.65 -6.79 7.70
C LEU A 9 37.31 -7.33 7.19
N ALA A 10 37.12 -7.37 5.87
CA ALA A 10 35.90 -7.87 5.26
C ALA A 10 35.71 -9.39 5.50
N ALA A 11 36.78 -10.18 5.38
CA ALA A 11 36.75 -11.60 5.68
C ALA A 11 36.39 -11.85 7.15
N ALA A 12 37.01 -11.11 8.08
CA ALA A 12 36.74 -11.24 9.51
C ALA A 12 35.31 -10.80 9.89
N VAL A 13 34.80 -9.71 9.32
CA VAL A 13 33.42 -9.25 9.51
C VAL A 13 32.42 -10.32 9.04
N THR A 14 32.71 -10.98 7.93
CA THR A 14 31.89 -12.09 7.39
C THR A 14 31.89 -13.29 8.34
N ALA A 15 33.05 -13.69 8.85
CA ALA A 15 33.16 -14.80 9.80
C ALA A 15 32.41 -14.53 11.11
N VAL A 16 32.54 -13.33 11.68
CA VAL A 16 31.85 -12.95 12.92
C VAL A 16 30.33 -12.86 12.70
N ARG A 17 29.87 -12.39 11.53
CA ARG A 17 28.44 -12.40 11.18
C ARG A 17 27.88 -13.82 11.05
N ALA A 18 28.64 -14.74 10.46
CA ALA A 18 28.23 -16.14 10.32
C ALA A 18 28.18 -16.88 11.67
N ALA A 19 29.12 -16.59 12.58
CA ALA A 19 29.15 -17.17 13.93
C ALA A 19 28.06 -16.61 14.85
N HIS A 20 27.59 -15.39 14.61
CA HIS A 20 26.61 -14.69 15.44
C HIS A 20 25.50 -14.02 14.60
N PRO A 21 24.62 -14.81 13.95
CA PRO A 21 23.63 -14.29 13.01
C PRO A 21 22.64 -13.30 13.66
N ASP A 22 22.32 -13.51 14.94
CA ASP A 22 21.28 -12.74 15.65
C ASP A 22 21.78 -11.47 16.34
N LEU A 23 23.10 -11.20 16.33
CA LEU A 23 23.66 -10.02 17.00
C LEU A 23 23.45 -8.74 16.17
N GLY A 24 22.90 -7.72 16.82
CA GLY A 24 22.85 -6.36 16.28
C GLY A 24 24.25 -5.76 16.06
N ILE A 25 24.36 -4.78 15.16
CA ILE A 25 25.63 -4.23 14.63
C ILE A 25 26.62 -3.83 15.73
N VAL A 26 26.15 -3.21 16.82
CA VAL A 26 27.03 -2.77 17.93
C VAL A 26 27.63 -3.95 18.68
N LYS A 27 26.85 -5.02 18.91
CA LYS A 27 27.34 -6.25 19.56
C LYS A 27 28.24 -7.05 18.62
N LEU A 28 27.95 -7.05 17.33
CA LEU A 28 28.79 -7.68 16.31
C LEU A 28 30.17 -7.00 16.20
N TRP A 29 30.21 -5.67 16.32
CA TRP A 29 31.47 -4.92 16.38
C TRP A 29 32.28 -5.24 17.65
N GLY A 30 31.59 -5.43 18.79
CA GLY A 30 32.20 -5.94 20.01
C GLY A 30 32.83 -7.32 19.82
N ALA A 31 32.09 -8.26 19.21
CA ALA A 31 32.57 -9.61 18.92
C ALA A 31 33.79 -9.62 17.97
N LEU A 32 33.85 -8.72 16.98
CA LEU A 32 35.02 -8.57 16.13
C LEU A 32 36.27 -8.14 16.92
N LYS A 33 36.10 -7.20 17.86
CA LYS A 33 37.20 -6.72 18.71
C LYS A 33 37.67 -7.79 19.70
N GLU A 34 36.77 -8.66 20.12
CA GLU A 34 37.12 -9.79 21.00
C GLU A 34 37.83 -10.90 20.23
N ALA A 35 37.42 -11.17 18.99
CA ALA A 35 38.08 -12.14 18.11
C ALA A 35 39.44 -11.67 17.58
N HIS A 36 39.64 -10.35 17.43
CA HIS A 36 40.86 -9.71 16.95
C HIS A 36 41.31 -8.58 17.88
N PRO A 37 41.75 -8.91 19.11
CA PRO A 37 42.14 -7.92 20.12
C PRO A 37 43.32 -7.05 19.68
N GLU A 38 44.12 -7.50 18.72
CA GLU A 38 45.29 -6.83 18.16
C GLU A 38 44.97 -5.75 17.11
N TRP A 39 43.70 -5.63 16.67
CA TRP A 39 43.29 -4.70 15.62
C TRP A 39 42.70 -3.39 16.16
N THR A 40 43.00 -2.28 15.46
CA THR A 40 42.29 -1.00 15.66
C THR A 40 41.27 -0.77 14.55
N VAL A 41 39.99 -0.98 14.84
CA VAL A 41 38.88 -0.72 13.89
C VAL A 41 37.83 0.18 14.53
N SER A 42 37.59 1.35 13.93
CA SER A 42 36.54 2.27 14.37
C SER A 42 35.16 1.72 14.01
N GLU A 43 34.14 2.05 14.81
CA GLU A 43 32.76 1.62 14.56
C GLU A 43 32.26 2.08 13.17
N LYS A 44 32.66 3.29 12.76
CA LYS A 44 32.35 3.84 11.43
C LYS A 44 32.96 3.00 10.31
N ARG A 45 34.22 2.57 10.44
CA ARG A 45 34.89 1.73 9.44
C ARG A 45 34.29 0.33 9.41
N PHE A 46 33.98 -0.24 10.56
CA PHE A 46 33.26 -1.51 10.67
C PHE A 46 31.90 -1.45 9.98
N ARG A 47 31.09 -0.41 10.24
CA ARG A 47 29.79 -0.21 9.58
C ARG A 47 29.91 -0.05 8.07
N LYS A 48 30.96 0.63 7.59
CA LYS A 48 31.25 0.80 6.16
C LYS A 48 31.57 -0.55 5.50
N VAL A 49 32.47 -1.35 6.08
CA VAL A 49 32.85 -2.67 5.55
C VAL A 49 31.69 -3.67 5.66
N LEU A 50 30.97 -3.66 6.78
CA LEU A 50 29.77 -4.47 6.97
C LEU A 50 28.71 -4.11 5.92
N SER A 51 28.51 -2.82 5.61
CA SER A 51 27.58 -2.38 4.56
C SER A 51 28.03 -2.81 3.16
N SER A 52 29.33 -2.73 2.83
CA SER A 52 29.87 -3.22 1.55
C SER A 52 29.76 -4.74 1.39
N LEU A 53 29.67 -5.48 2.49
CA LEU A 53 29.44 -6.93 2.52
C LEU A 53 27.95 -7.33 2.52
N GLY A 54 27.04 -6.37 2.38
CA GLY A 54 25.60 -6.63 2.41
C GLY A 54 24.99 -6.67 3.83
N GLY A 55 25.76 -6.30 4.85
CA GLY A 55 25.35 -6.16 6.25
C GLY A 55 24.86 -4.75 6.62
N THR A 56 24.06 -4.12 5.76
CA THR A 56 23.07 -3.14 6.22
C THR A 56 21.71 -3.75 5.98
N SER A 57 20.99 -3.99 7.08
CA SER A 57 19.55 -4.24 7.08
C SER A 57 18.85 -3.09 6.37
N ASN A 58 18.64 -3.28 5.07
CA ASN A 58 17.52 -2.88 4.24
C ASN A 58 17.78 -3.55 2.89
N ALA A 59 17.48 -4.85 2.87
CA ALA A 59 17.61 -5.67 1.68
C ALA A 59 16.54 -5.25 0.66
N SER A 60 16.98 -4.57 -0.40
CA SER A 60 16.44 -4.77 -1.73
C SER A 60 17.37 -5.75 -2.44
N THR A 61 17.06 -7.05 -2.35
CA THR A 61 17.73 -8.08 -3.12
C THR A 61 16.92 -8.32 -4.39
N SER A 62 17.45 -7.91 -5.54
CA SER A 62 17.08 -8.52 -6.81
C SER A 62 17.66 -9.93 -6.83
N MET A 63 16.85 -10.92 -6.50
CA MET A 63 17.14 -12.35 -6.68
C MET A 63 16.30 -12.90 -7.84
N PRO A 64 16.83 -13.89 -8.60
CA PRO A 64 16.11 -14.49 -9.71
C PRO A 64 14.87 -15.23 -9.18
N ALA A 65 13.82 -15.27 -9.99
CA ALA A 65 12.49 -15.80 -9.66
C ALA A 65 12.52 -17.11 -8.84
N GLY A 66 12.38 -16.98 -7.52
CA GLY A 66 12.28 -18.08 -6.56
C GLY A 66 11.25 -17.72 -5.49
N LYS A 67 10.37 -18.66 -5.14
CA LYS A 67 9.20 -18.49 -4.27
C LYS A 67 9.51 -17.69 -3.00
N VAL A 68 8.95 -16.48 -2.89
CA VAL A 68 8.90 -15.71 -1.64
C VAL A 68 8.17 -16.53 -0.58
N ALA A 69 8.78 -16.75 0.58
CA ALA A 69 8.16 -17.45 1.70
C ALA A 69 6.86 -16.72 2.13
N GLU A 70 5.81 -17.46 2.53
CA GLU A 70 4.52 -16.87 2.90
C GLU A 70 4.61 -15.90 4.11
N ASP A 71 5.73 -15.90 4.84
CA ASP A 71 5.92 -15.23 6.13
C ASP A 71 6.66 -13.88 6.09
N GLU A 72 6.98 -13.31 4.93
CA GLU A 72 7.68 -12.02 4.85
C GLU A 72 6.80 -10.90 4.25
N LEU A 73 6.73 -9.76 4.95
CA LEU A 73 6.08 -8.56 4.43
C LEU A 73 6.99 -7.90 3.39
N VAL A 74 6.58 -7.96 2.12
CA VAL A 74 7.34 -7.35 1.01
C VAL A 74 7.38 -5.82 1.12
N ALA A 75 6.37 -5.20 1.74
CA ALA A 75 6.29 -3.74 1.88
C ALA A 75 7.10 -3.24 3.09
N GLN A 76 7.93 -2.21 2.87
CA GLN A 76 8.56 -1.44 3.94
C GLN A 76 7.50 -0.57 4.63
N THR A 77 7.51 -0.47 5.96
CA THR A 77 6.50 0.28 6.71
C THR A 77 7.01 0.66 8.10
N GLY A 78 6.50 1.76 8.68
CA GLY A 78 6.93 2.23 10.00
C GLY A 78 5.94 3.17 10.67
N LEU A 79 6.20 3.49 11.94
CA LEU A 79 5.34 4.40 12.70
C LEU A 79 5.61 5.85 12.31
N ASP A 80 4.55 6.65 12.15
CA ASP A 80 4.70 8.08 11.90
C ASP A 80 4.87 8.80 13.23
N LYS A 81 6.12 9.17 13.54
CA LYS A 81 6.45 9.90 14.77
C LYS A 81 6.01 11.37 14.75
N THR A 82 5.58 11.87 13.59
CA THR A 82 5.13 13.25 13.40
C THR A 82 3.63 13.42 13.65
N LEU A 83 2.88 12.32 13.83
CA LEU A 83 1.44 12.36 14.11
C LEU A 83 1.17 12.43 15.61
N ASP A 84 0.40 13.45 16.00
CA ASP A 84 -0.25 13.51 17.31
C ASP A 84 -1.53 12.66 17.31
N ILE A 85 -1.33 11.34 17.39
CA ILE A 85 -2.44 10.38 17.46
C ILE A 85 -3.33 10.63 18.68
N PRO A 86 -2.82 10.91 19.90
CA PRO A 86 -3.68 11.24 21.04
C PRO A 86 -4.63 12.41 20.79
N SER A 87 -4.21 13.45 20.07
CA SER A 87 -5.11 14.56 19.71
C SER A 87 -6.11 14.18 18.60
N LEU A 88 -5.70 13.36 17.61
CA LEU A 88 -6.54 13.02 16.47
C LEU A 88 -7.55 11.89 16.79
N ALA A 89 -7.12 10.88 17.52
CA ALA A 89 -7.84 9.65 17.83
C ALA A 89 -7.54 9.21 19.28
N PRO A 90 -8.14 9.85 20.31
CA PRO A 90 -7.75 9.70 21.71
C PRO A 90 -7.80 8.27 22.26
N LYS A 91 -8.70 7.45 21.71
CA LYS A 91 -8.91 6.05 22.09
C LYS A 91 -8.12 5.05 21.23
N VAL A 92 -7.21 5.53 20.38
CA VAL A 92 -6.40 4.73 19.46
C VAL A 92 -4.92 4.95 19.75
N LYS A 93 -4.09 3.93 19.52
CA LYS A 93 -2.63 4.06 19.52
C LYS A 93 -2.02 3.24 18.38
N ALA A 94 -0.93 3.73 17.80
CA ALA A 94 -0.17 2.95 16.83
C ALA A 94 0.72 1.91 17.52
N LYS A 95 0.92 0.77 16.86
CA LYS A 95 1.75 -0.34 17.33
C LYS A 95 2.53 -0.93 16.16
N LEU A 96 3.81 -1.24 16.36
CA LEU A 96 4.57 -2.06 15.43
C LEU A 96 4.38 -3.53 15.84
N PHE A 97 3.79 -4.33 14.96
CA PHE A 97 3.58 -5.76 15.14
C PHE A 97 4.76 -6.59 14.64
N GLY A 98 5.52 -6.08 13.67
CA GLY A 98 6.62 -6.82 13.03
C GLY A 98 6.11 -7.94 12.11
N GLY A 99 7.03 -8.82 11.68
CA GLY A 99 6.73 -9.97 10.81
C GLY A 99 5.93 -9.58 9.56
N THR A 100 4.89 -10.36 9.25
CA THR A 100 4.00 -10.14 8.08
C THR A 100 3.05 -8.96 8.22
N LYS A 101 2.90 -8.36 9.42
CA LYS A 101 1.91 -7.31 9.69
C LYS A 101 2.48 -5.90 9.67
N GLY A 102 3.77 -5.73 9.94
CA GLY A 102 4.39 -4.41 9.99
C GLY A 102 3.78 -3.50 11.06
N LYS A 103 3.31 -2.31 10.67
CA LYS A 103 2.63 -1.35 11.57
C LYS A 103 1.13 -1.64 11.65
N GLY A 104 0.48 -1.18 12.71
CA GLY A 104 -0.96 -1.31 12.91
C GLY A 104 -1.49 -0.27 13.90
N LEU A 105 -2.81 -0.22 14.05
CA LEU A 105 -3.50 0.54 15.12
C LEU A 105 -4.16 -0.42 16.10
N VAL A 106 -4.19 -0.06 17.38
CA VAL A 106 -4.91 -0.82 18.41
C VAL A 106 -5.79 0.10 19.25
N ALA A 107 -6.86 -0.46 19.80
CA ALA A 107 -7.71 0.24 20.77
C ALA A 107 -6.92 0.51 22.07
N ARG A 108 -6.97 1.76 22.56
CA ARG A 108 -6.41 2.16 23.86
C ARG A 108 -7.40 1.95 25.00
N SER A 109 -8.68 2.09 24.71
CA SER A 109 -9.80 1.86 25.62
C SER A 109 -10.91 1.08 24.91
N LYS A 110 -11.95 0.66 25.63
CA LYS A 110 -13.13 0.05 25.02
C LYS A 110 -13.74 1.01 23.99
N LEU A 111 -14.12 0.47 22.84
CA LEU A 111 -14.85 1.15 21.77
C LEU A 111 -16.19 0.43 21.58
N GLU A 112 -17.28 1.16 21.44
CA GLU A 112 -18.62 0.57 21.30
C GLU A 112 -19.07 0.57 19.85
N GLN A 113 -19.99 -0.33 19.48
CA GLN A 113 -20.54 -0.36 18.12
C GLN A 113 -21.15 0.99 17.74
N GLY A 114 -20.86 1.48 16.54
CA GLY A 114 -21.35 2.76 16.03
C GLY A 114 -20.52 3.97 16.50
N GLU A 115 -19.56 3.77 17.40
CA GLU A 115 -18.70 4.84 17.89
C GLU A 115 -17.82 5.40 16.77
N MET A 116 -17.76 6.74 16.66
CA MET A 116 -16.81 7.44 15.80
C MET A 116 -15.45 7.52 16.48
N LEU A 117 -14.48 6.79 15.93
CA LEU A 117 -13.14 6.65 16.48
C LEU A 117 -12.30 7.91 16.23
N TRP A 118 -12.31 8.39 14.98
CA TRP A 118 -11.78 9.69 14.57
C TRP A 118 -12.36 10.09 13.21
N GLN A 119 -12.06 11.31 12.78
CA GLN A 119 -12.19 11.72 11.40
C GLN A 119 -10.89 12.32 10.90
N GLU A 120 -10.60 12.15 9.61
CA GLU A 120 -9.34 12.54 9.03
C GLU A 120 -9.54 13.20 7.65
N GLU A 121 -8.90 14.35 7.45
CA GLU A 121 -8.72 14.96 6.12
C GLU A 121 -7.44 14.40 5.49
N PRO A 122 -7.37 14.25 4.15
CA PRO A 122 -6.24 13.60 3.51
C PRO A 122 -5.00 14.48 3.64
N PHE A 123 -3.88 13.82 3.96
CA PHE A 123 -2.55 14.40 3.89
C PHE A 123 -2.19 14.82 2.45
N VAL A 124 -2.57 14.00 1.47
CA VAL A 124 -2.51 14.31 0.04
C VAL A 124 -3.87 14.04 -0.58
N ALA A 125 -4.57 15.09 -0.98
CA ALA A 125 -5.88 14.96 -1.62
C ALA A 125 -5.74 14.68 -3.12
N THR A 126 -6.28 13.55 -3.57
CA THR A 126 -6.22 13.13 -4.98
C THR A 126 -7.62 12.71 -5.45
N PRO A 127 -8.37 13.62 -6.11
CA PRO A 127 -9.70 13.31 -6.61
C PRO A 127 -9.67 12.17 -7.64
N ASP A 128 -10.75 11.40 -7.70
CA ASP A 128 -10.94 10.42 -8.77
C ASP A 128 -10.97 11.14 -10.13
N PRO A 129 -10.23 10.67 -11.15
CA PRO A 129 -10.31 11.21 -12.50
C PRO A 129 -11.76 11.33 -13.03
N LYS A 130 -12.64 10.40 -12.66
CA LYS A 130 -14.05 10.37 -13.07
C LYS A 130 -14.90 11.50 -12.46
N ILE A 131 -14.45 12.12 -11.36
CA ILE A 131 -15.17 13.27 -10.78
C ILE A 131 -14.72 14.61 -11.39
N LYS A 132 -13.84 14.60 -12.39
CA LYS A 132 -13.33 15.83 -13.04
C LYS A 132 -14.34 16.54 -13.93
N GLU A 133 -15.38 15.84 -14.43
CA GLU A 133 -16.46 16.50 -15.19
C GLU A 133 -17.14 17.59 -14.34
N TYR A 134 -17.38 17.29 -13.06
CA TYR A 134 -17.89 18.26 -12.09
C TYR A 134 -16.95 19.46 -11.83
N CYS A 135 -15.64 19.30 -12.02
CA CYS A 135 -14.70 20.43 -11.95
C CYS A 135 -14.91 21.41 -13.11
N ARG A 136 -15.16 20.89 -14.32
CA ARG A 136 -15.39 21.75 -15.51
C ARG A 136 -16.68 22.54 -15.37
N ASP A 137 -17.71 21.91 -14.84
CA ASP A 137 -19.02 22.53 -14.62
C ASP A 137 -19.05 23.44 -13.39
N ARG A 138 -17.92 23.56 -12.67
CA ARG A 138 -17.80 24.37 -11.44
C ARG A 138 -18.79 23.94 -10.35
N THR A 139 -19.14 22.66 -10.33
CA THR A 139 -20.09 22.05 -9.38
C THR A 139 -19.38 21.28 -8.26
N LEU A 140 -18.06 21.41 -8.15
CA LEU A 140 -17.23 20.66 -7.22
C LEU A 140 -16.16 21.54 -6.57
N CYS A 141 -16.00 21.39 -5.25
CA CYS A 141 -14.84 21.93 -4.55
C CYS A 141 -13.56 21.15 -4.86
N THR A 142 -12.55 21.81 -5.42
CA THR A 142 -11.21 21.23 -5.71
C THR A 142 -10.48 20.75 -4.45
N HIS A 143 -10.85 21.25 -3.26
CA HIS A 143 -10.29 20.76 -2.00
C HIS A 143 -11.15 19.68 -1.36
N CYS A 144 -12.33 20.05 -0.85
CA CYS A 144 -13.10 19.12 -0.03
C CYS A 144 -13.91 18.08 -0.82
N LEU A 145 -13.89 18.15 -2.15
CA LEU A 145 -14.60 17.26 -3.08
C LEU A 145 -16.13 17.22 -2.89
N ALA A 146 -16.68 18.19 -2.16
CA ALA A 146 -18.11 18.40 -2.02
C ALA A 146 -18.72 18.88 -3.34
N LEU A 147 -19.78 18.20 -3.78
CA LEU A 147 -20.64 18.67 -4.85
C LEU A 147 -21.51 19.83 -4.40
N TRP A 148 -21.86 20.67 -5.37
CA TRP A 148 -22.83 21.74 -5.22
C TRP A 148 -23.90 21.64 -6.29
N ALA A 149 -25.14 21.84 -5.89
CA ALA A 149 -26.28 22.03 -6.78
C ALA A 149 -27.35 22.83 -6.03
N PRO A 150 -27.41 24.17 -6.18
CA PRO A 150 -26.53 25.07 -6.93
C PRO A 150 -25.18 25.38 -6.22
N PRO A 151 -24.21 26.06 -6.88
CA PRO A 151 -22.99 26.55 -6.23
C PRO A 151 -23.29 27.48 -5.04
N PRO A 152 -22.59 27.36 -3.90
CA PRO A 152 -22.81 28.26 -2.77
C PRO A 152 -22.36 29.70 -3.11
N PRO A 153 -22.96 30.74 -2.50
CA PRO A 153 -22.61 32.14 -2.78
C PRO A 153 -21.17 32.48 -2.37
N THR A 154 -20.53 31.64 -1.56
CA THR A 154 -19.16 31.80 -1.07
C THR A 154 -18.10 31.21 -1.99
N VAL A 155 -18.46 30.63 -3.14
CA VAL A 155 -17.50 30.02 -4.06
C VAL A 155 -16.41 31.01 -4.44
N VAL A 156 -15.17 30.52 -4.42
CA VAL A 156 -13.99 31.28 -4.85
C VAL A 156 -13.20 30.46 -5.86
N GLY A 157 -12.84 31.08 -6.99
CA GLY A 157 -11.92 30.50 -7.96
C GLY A 157 -10.46 30.79 -7.61
N CYS A 158 -9.55 29.94 -8.06
CA CYS A 158 -8.14 30.30 -8.11
C CYS A 158 -7.96 31.57 -8.95
N LYS A 159 -7.05 32.45 -8.53
CA LYS A 159 -6.77 33.69 -9.26
C LYS A 159 -5.83 33.48 -10.44
N ASP A 160 -5.05 32.41 -10.38
CA ASP A 160 -3.99 32.13 -11.34
C ASP A 160 -4.46 31.17 -12.45
N CYS A 161 -5.43 30.29 -12.19
CA CYS A 161 -5.96 29.34 -13.18
C CYS A 161 -7.49 29.29 -13.26
N SER A 162 -8.00 28.76 -14.37
CA SER A 162 -9.43 28.59 -14.63
C SER A 162 -10.04 27.30 -14.07
N ASP A 163 -9.22 26.42 -13.49
CA ASP A 163 -9.56 25.00 -13.32
C ASP A 163 -9.83 24.61 -11.86
N ALA A 164 -9.63 25.53 -10.91
CA ALA A 164 -9.78 25.27 -9.49
C ALA A 164 -10.81 26.21 -8.84
N PHE A 165 -11.78 25.61 -8.17
CA PHE A 165 -12.88 26.29 -7.49
C PHE A 165 -13.06 25.70 -6.08
N PHE A 166 -13.38 26.55 -5.11
CA PHE A 166 -13.45 26.15 -3.71
C PHE A 166 -14.74 26.65 -3.08
N CYS A 167 -15.26 25.93 -2.09
CA CYS A 167 -16.50 26.31 -1.39
C CYS A 167 -16.42 27.73 -0.82
N ASN A 168 -15.23 28.11 -0.35
CA ASN A 168 -14.92 29.36 0.32
C ASN A 168 -13.39 29.53 0.42
N ARG A 169 -12.95 30.68 0.95
CA ARG A 169 -11.52 30.99 1.14
C ARG A 169 -10.78 30.00 2.04
N LEU A 170 -11.45 29.36 3.01
CA LEU A 170 -10.84 28.33 3.84
C LEU A 170 -10.48 27.09 3.01
N CYS A 171 -11.40 26.59 2.18
CA CYS A 171 -11.10 25.48 1.27
C CYS A 171 -10.00 25.85 0.26
N MET A 172 -9.96 27.09 -0.24
CA MET A 172 -8.86 27.55 -1.11
C MET A 172 -7.51 27.49 -0.39
N SER A 173 -7.44 28.02 0.83
CA SER A 173 -6.22 27.98 1.64
C SER A 173 -5.78 26.54 1.94
N ARG A 174 -6.71 25.68 2.35
CA ARG A 174 -6.42 24.27 2.67
C ARG A 174 -6.06 23.46 1.43
N GLY A 175 -6.57 23.81 0.26
CA GLY A 175 -6.25 23.12 -1.00
C GLY A 175 -4.77 23.19 -1.34
N SER A 176 -4.09 24.30 -1.02
CA SER A 176 -2.64 24.38 -1.13
C SER A 176 -1.95 23.46 -0.15
N SER A 177 -2.32 23.48 1.13
CA SER A 177 -1.68 22.64 2.16
C SER A 177 -1.93 21.14 2.00
N SER A 178 -3.12 20.72 1.59
CA SER A 178 -3.47 19.30 1.37
C SER A 178 -3.01 18.77 0.00
N GLY A 179 -2.37 19.61 -0.80
CA GLY A 179 -1.94 19.27 -2.16
C GLY A 179 -3.08 19.16 -3.18
N SER A 180 -4.35 19.40 -2.81
CA SER A 180 -5.50 19.30 -3.74
C SER A 180 -5.44 20.36 -4.86
N HIS A 181 -4.78 21.48 -4.58
CA HIS A 181 -4.40 22.49 -5.55
C HIS A 181 -3.14 23.21 -5.05
N HIS A 182 -1.99 22.58 -5.28
CA HIS A 182 -0.70 23.17 -4.93
C HIS A 182 -0.25 24.16 -5.98
N VAL A 183 0.37 25.28 -5.57
CA VAL A 183 0.80 26.32 -6.51
C VAL A 183 1.82 25.82 -7.54
N LEU A 184 2.68 24.88 -7.18
CA LEU A 184 3.62 24.26 -8.13
C LEU A 184 2.94 23.36 -9.17
N LEU A 185 1.68 22.99 -8.95
CA LEU A 185 0.84 22.25 -9.90
C LEU A 185 -0.22 23.14 -10.56
N CYS A 186 -0.26 24.43 -10.23
CA CYS A 186 -1.17 25.39 -10.83
C CYS A 186 -0.64 25.82 -12.20
N GLU A 187 -1.40 25.56 -13.26
CA GLU A 187 -0.99 25.80 -14.65
C GLU A 187 -0.74 27.27 -14.96
N GLY A 188 -1.45 28.16 -14.27
CA GLY A 188 -1.24 29.60 -14.40
C GLY A 188 -0.02 30.15 -13.67
N VAL A 189 0.59 29.35 -12.78
CA VAL A 189 1.81 29.75 -12.04
C VAL A 189 3.03 29.01 -12.57
N ASN A 190 2.92 27.70 -12.75
CA ASN A 190 3.99 26.84 -13.28
C ASN A 190 3.61 26.32 -14.68
N PRO A 191 4.18 26.87 -15.76
CA PRO A 191 3.93 26.37 -17.12
C PRO A 191 4.31 24.90 -17.32
N GLY A 192 5.27 24.38 -16.54
CA GLY A 192 5.61 22.96 -16.55
C GLY A 192 4.46 22.08 -16.05
N ALA A 193 3.65 22.58 -15.11
CA ALA A 193 2.51 21.86 -14.57
C ALA A 193 1.41 21.63 -15.62
N ALA A 194 1.20 22.56 -16.56
CA ALA A 194 0.19 22.39 -17.62
C ALA A 194 0.43 21.13 -18.46
N LYS A 195 1.69 20.88 -18.84
CA LYS A 195 2.05 19.67 -19.60
C LYS A 195 1.86 18.40 -18.76
N LEU A 196 2.27 18.43 -17.50
CA LEU A 196 2.12 17.31 -16.57
C LEU A 196 0.64 16.98 -16.30
N ASN A 197 -0.17 18.00 -15.99
CA ASN A 197 -1.60 17.85 -15.73
C ASN A 197 -2.33 17.28 -16.96
N LYS A 198 -2.01 17.78 -18.16
CA LYS A 198 -2.52 17.23 -19.42
C LYS A 198 -2.13 15.76 -19.58
N PHE A 199 -0.86 15.41 -19.38
CA PHE A 199 -0.36 14.04 -19.47
C PHE A 199 -1.11 13.09 -18.52
N MET A 200 -1.29 13.49 -17.26
CA MET A 200 -2.02 12.70 -16.25
C MET A 200 -3.51 12.58 -16.58
N LYS A 201 -4.11 13.64 -17.15
CA LYS A 201 -5.53 13.67 -17.52
C LYS A 201 -5.83 12.72 -18.68
N GLU A 202 -5.03 12.76 -19.75
CA GLU A 202 -5.22 11.92 -20.94
C GLU A 202 -5.10 10.42 -20.65
N ARG A 203 -4.42 10.06 -19.55
CA ARG A 203 -4.20 8.67 -19.12
C ARG A 203 -5.05 8.26 -17.92
N GLU A 204 -5.89 9.16 -17.41
CA GLU A 204 -6.63 8.97 -16.15
C GLU A 204 -5.76 8.46 -15.00
N TRP A 205 -4.50 8.88 -14.95
CA TRP A 205 -3.49 8.26 -14.10
C TRP A 205 -3.51 8.85 -12.69
N ARG A 206 -4.45 8.36 -11.87
CA ARG A 206 -4.68 8.89 -10.51
C ARG A 206 -3.48 8.75 -9.59
N SER A 207 -2.77 7.62 -9.62
CA SER A 207 -1.62 7.42 -8.74
C SER A 207 -0.48 8.39 -9.03
N MET A 208 -0.26 8.68 -10.32
CA MET A 208 0.66 9.70 -10.79
C MET A 208 0.31 11.10 -10.28
N ASP A 209 -0.98 11.45 -10.27
CA ASP A 209 -1.45 12.72 -9.70
C ASP A 209 -1.13 12.80 -8.19
N ALA A 210 -1.29 11.72 -7.44
CA ALA A 210 -0.89 11.70 -6.04
C ALA A 210 0.64 11.88 -5.87
N VAL A 211 1.46 11.23 -6.71
CA VAL A 211 2.93 11.41 -6.69
C VAL A 211 3.31 12.86 -6.98
N ALA A 212 2.70 13.47 -8.00
CA ALA A 212 2.92 14.88 -8.33
C ALA A 212 2.60 15.79 -7.13
N ARG A 213 1.52 15.51 -6.41
CA ARG A 213 1.10 16.28 -5.22
C ARG A 213 2.01 16.06 -4.02
N ILE A 214 2.51 14.85 -3.79
CA ILE A 214 3.54 14.57 -2.77
C ILE A 214 4.78 15.42 -3.06
N LEU A 215 5.29 15.36 -4.29
CA LEU A 215 6.49 16.08 -4.70
C LEU A 215 6.30 17.59 -4.63
N ALA A 216 5.17 18.11 -5.13
CA ALA A 216 4.85 19.52 -5.07
C ALA A 216 4.76 20.01 -3.62
N LYS A 217 4.12 19.23 -2.74
CA LYS A 217 3.99 19.54 -1.31
C LYS A 217 5.37 19.57 -0.63
N TRP A 218 6.19 18.53 -0.80
CA TRP A 218 7.55 18.51 -0.25
C TRP A 218 8.39 19.67 -0.80
N ARG A 219 8.37 19.90 -2.11
CA ARG A 219 9.14 20.97 -2.77
C ARG A 219 8.73 22.36 -2.28
N GLY A 220 7.43 22.56 -2.04
CA GLY A 220 6.88 23.79 -1.47
C GLY A 220 7.37 24.03 -0.04
N GLU A 221 7.21 23.04 0.85
CA GLU A 221 7.70 23.16 2.24
C GLU A 221 9.23 23.29 2.31
N ARG A 222 9.95 22.60 1.43
CA ARG A 222 11.42 22.69 1.35
C ARG A 222 11.90 24.07 0.89
N ALA A 223 11.09 24.77 0.10
CA ALA A 223 11.43 26.11 -0.39
C ALA A 223 10.94 27.21 0.55
N TRP A 224 9.75 27.07 1.13
CA TRP A 224 9.07 28.17 1.82
C TRP A 224 8.52 27.83 3.21
N GLY A 225 8.51 26.56 3.58
CA GLY A 225 7.94 26.07 4.82
C GLY A 225 8.68 26.56 6.06
N GLU A 226 8.09 26.24 7.20
CA GLU A 226 8.73 26.36 8.50
C GLU A 226 9.83 25.30 8.67
N GLU A 227 10.74 25.54 9.61
CA GLU A 227 11.81 24.58 9.91
C GLU A 227 11.23 23.21 10.27
N GLY A 228 11.79 22.14 9.70
CA GLY A 228 11.32 20.77 9.90
C GLY A 228 10.08 20.35 9.10
N ALA A 229 9.34 21.27 8.44
CA ALA A 229 8.13 20.92 7.70
C ALA A 229 8.39 19.94 6.53
N ALA A 230 9.46 20.17 5.77
CA ALA A 230 9.86 19.26 4.68
C ALA A 230 10.36 17.91 5.20
N GLU A 231 11.11 17.91 6.31
CA GLU A 231 11.59 16.69 6.96
C GLU A 231 10.43 15.85 7.53
N ALA A 232 9.40 16.50 8.08
CA ALA A 232 8.20 15.80 8.54
C ALA A 232 7.46 15.10 7.39
N ILE A 233 7.39 15.73 6.21
CA ILE A 233 6.88 15.08 4.99
C ILE A 233 7.76 13.91 4.59
N GLU A 234 9.08 14.09 4.61
CA GLU A 234 10.04 13.04 4.27
C GLU A 234 9.84 11.81 5.18
N LYS A 235 9.82 12.01 6.51
CA LYS A 235 9.60 10.92 7.47
C LYS A 235 8.27 10.21 7.24
N ARG A 236 7.18 10.96 7.02
CA ARG A 236 5.86 10.36 6.76
C ARG A 236 5.86 9.48 5.51
N ILE A 237 6.42 9.98 4.41
CA ILE A 237 6.44 9.28 3.12
C ILE A 237 7.44 8.12 3.14
N TRP A 238 8.66 8.36 3.61
CA TRP A 238 9.76 7.41 3.47
C TRP A 238 9.92 6.43 4.63
N GLU A 239 9.55 6.84 5.86
CA GLU A 239 9.69 5.98 7.04
C GLU A 239 8.36 5.37 7.49
N SER A 240 7.22 6.04 7.27
CA SER A 240 5.94 5.55 7.78
C SER A 240 5.08 4.80 6.78
N MET A 241 4.64 5.45 5.70
CA MET A 241 3.68 4.87 4.74
C MET A 241 4.19 3.55 4.14
N ALA A 242 3.28 2.59 3.92
CA ALA A 242 3.68 1.29 3.40
C ALA A 242 4.19 1.47 1.96
N ARG A 243 5.38 0.97 1.65
CA ARG A 243 6.02 1.17 0.35
C ARG A 243 6.55 -0.12 -0.21
N MET A 244 6.27 -0.34 -1.48
CA MET A 244 6.88 -1.38 -2.31
C MET A 244 7.22 -0.74 -3.63
N ASN A 245 8.42 -0.99 -4.16
CA ASN A 245 8.77 -0.47 -5.47
C ASN A 245 7.79 -0.98 -6.54
N MET A 246 7.31 -0.11 -7.41
CA MET A 246 6.30 -0.47 -8.41
C MET A 246 6.80 -1.56 -9.37
N ARG A 247 8.09 -1.57 -9.73
CA ARG A 247 8.67 -2.63 -10.56
C ARG A 247 8.60 -3.98 -9.84
N THR A 248 9.09 -4.04 -8.60
CA THR A 248 9.05 -5.27 -7.77
C THR A 248 7.63 -5.80 -7.62
N ARG A 249 6.64 -4.91 -7.45
CA ARG A 249 5.23 -5.29 -7.36
C ARG A 249 4.70 -5.95 -8.62
N GLU A 250 5.10 -5.47 -9.78
CA GLU A 250 4.59 -5.97 -11.07
C GLU A 250 5.35 -7.20 -11.56
N GLU A 251 6.66 -7.30 -11.32
CA GLU A 251 7.51 -8.42 -11.75
C GLU A 251 7.06 -9.79 -11.23
N GLY A 252 6.37 -9.82 -10.08
CA GLY A 252 5.81 -11.06 -9.51
C GLY A 252 4.56 -11.58 -10.22
N LYS A 253 4.01 -10.86 -11.21
CA LYS A 253 2.75 -11.22 -11.87
C LYS A 253 3.00 -12.06 -13.12
N GLU A 254 2.18 -13.08 -13.32
CA GLU A 254 2.29 -14.02 -14.46
C GLU A 254 2.24 -13.31 -15.82
N ASP A 255 1.46 -12.23 -15.92
CA ASP A 255 1.28 -11.46 -17.15
C ASP A 255 2.40 -10.43 -17.41
N TRP A 256 3.30 -10.20 -16.47
CA TRP A 256 4.32 -9.15 -16.55
C TRP A 256 5.19 -9.23 -17.82
N PRO A 257 5.73 -10.39 -18.24
CA PRO A 257 6.57 -10.47 -19.43
C PRO A 257 5.85 -10.00 -20.71
N LYS A 258 4.51 -10.05 -20.75
CA LYS A 258 3.72 -9.66 -21.92
C LYS A 258 3.51 -8.15 -22.02
N ARG A 259 3.61 -7.41 -20.91
CA ARG A 259 3.31 -5.96 -20.86
C ARG A 259 4.43 -5.08 -20.32
N SER A 260 5.51 -5.66 -19.80
CA SER A 260 6.59 -4.94 -19.12
C SER A 260 7.15 -3.78 -19.95
N ALA A 261 7.46 -4.01 -21.23
CA ALA A 261 8.00 -2.98 -22.12
C ALA A 261 7.08 -1.74 -22.22
N GLN A 262 5.77 -1.95 -22.40
CA GLN A 262 4.80 -0.86 -22.50
C GLN A 262 4.67 -0.12 -21.16
N VAL A 263 4.55 -0.88 -20.06
CA VAL A 263 4.37 -0.32 -18.71
C VAL A 263 5.60 0.48 -18.28
N GLU A 264 6.80 -0.06 -18.51
CA GLU A 264 8.05 0.63 -18.21
C GLU A 264 8.23 1.90 -19.03
N SER A 265 7.85 1.89 -20.32
CA SER A 265 7.86 3.10 -21.13
C SER A 265 6.93 4.16 -20.55
N GLN A 266 5.72 3.78 -20.14
CA GLN A 266 4.78 4.71 -19.50
C GLN A 266 5.33 5.29 -18.19
N TRP A 267 6.02 4.47 -17.39
CA TRP A 267 6.69 4.94 -16.18
C TRP A 267 7.81 5.93 -16.47
N ARG A 268 8.65 5.68 -17.49
CA ARG A 268 9.71 6.61 -17.90
C ARG A 268 9.13 7.93 -18.42
N ASP A 269 8.09 7.89 -19.23
CA ASP A 269 7.41 9.09 -19.73
C ASP A 269 6.80 9.91 -18.58
N GLY A 270 6.17 9.21 -17.62
CA GLY A 270 5.62 9.84 -16.43
C GLY A 270 6.71 10.52 -15.59
N HIS A 271 7.77 9.79 -15.28
CA HIS A 271 8.92 10.31 -14.53
C HIS A 271 9.52 11.55 -15.20
N ALA A 272 9.77 11.49 -16.51
CA ALA A 272 10.29 12.62 -17.27
C ALA A 272 9.36 13.83 -17.21
N ALA A 273 8.04 13.63 -17.34
CA ALA A 273 7.05 14.70 -17.23
C ALA A 273 7.02 15.34 -15.82
N LEU A 274 7.17 14.54 -14.75
CA LEU A 274 7.26 15.04 -13.38
C LEU A 274 8.50 15.89 -13.16
N VAL A 275 9.68 15.37 -13.53
CA VAL A 275 10.95 16.07 -13.37
C VAL A 275 10.92 17.37 -14.15
N ALA A 276 10.44 17.36 -15.40
CA ALA A 276 10.30 18.57 -16.21
C ALA A 276 9.39 19.64 -15.58
N ALA A 277 8.41 19.26 -14.77
CA ALA A 277 7.48 20.18 -14.13
C ALA A 277 7.92 20.65 -12.74
N LEU A 278 8.56 19.78 -11.94
CA LEU A 278 8.80 19.99 -10.51
C LEU A 278 10.28 20.02 -10.10
N ASN A 279 11.18 19.57 -10.98
CA ASN A 279 12.64 19.76 -10.83
C ASN A 279 13.35 19.97 -12.18
N PRO A 280 12.92 20.93 -13.03
CA PRO A 280 13.58 21.17 -14.31
C PRO A 280 15.01 21.70 -14.13
N ALA A 281 15.91 21.26 -15.01
CA ALA A 281 17.31 21.68 -15.00
C ALA A 281 17.43 23.23 -15.02
N PRO A 282 18.18 23.86 -14.08
CA PRO A 282 18.22 25.32 -13.92
C PRO A 282 18.66 26.10 -15.16
N SER A 283 19.47 25.50 -16.01
CA SER A 283 19.98 26.09 -17.26
C SER A 283 18.89 26.26 -18.33
N THR A 284 17.82 25.48 -18.26
CA THR A 284 16.74 25.48 -19.27
C THR A 284 15.79 26.66 -19.09
N PRO A 285 15.08 27.11 -20.15
CA PRO A 285 14.02 28.11 -20.01
C PRO A 285 12.93 27.74 -19.00
N GLY A 286 12.59 26.45 -18.92
CA GLY A 286 11.66 25.91 -17.92
C GLY A 286 12.22 26.02 -16.50
N GLY A 287 13.49 25.65 -16.31
CA GLY A 287 14.22 25.78 -15.05
C GLY A 287 14.27 27.20 -14.52
N LYS A 288 14.58 28.17 -15.38
CA LYS A 288 14.58 29.59 -15.03
C LYS A 288 13.21 30.07 -14.54
N LYS A 289 12.13 29.69 -15.24
CA LYS A 289 10.75 30.03 -14.84
C LYS A 289 10.35 29.36 -13.54
N PHE A 290 10.67 28.07 -13.37
CA PHE A 290 10.37 27.34 -12.14
C PHE A 290 11.09 27.93 -10.92
N ASN A 291 12.38 28.26 -11.07
CA ASN A 291 13.14 28.94 -10.02
C ASN A 291 12.56 30.33 -9.70
N ALA A 292 12.08 31.08 -10.70
CA ALA A 292 11.38 32.34 -10.46
C ALA A 292 10.08 32.15 -9.65
N VAL A 293 9.31 31.09 -9.91
CA VAL A 293 8.13 30.72 -9.11
C VAL A 293 8.53 30.46 -7.65
N LEU A 294 9.56 29.65 -7.41
CA LEU A 294 10.05 29.38 -6.06
C LEU A 294 10.51 30.67 -5.36
N GLN A 295 11.28 31.51 -6.05
CA GLN A 295 11.85 32.73 -5.51
C GLN A 295 10.79 33.79 -5.19
N SER A 296 9.72 33.88 -6.00
CA SER A 296 8.62 34.84 -5.80
C SER A 296 7.90 34.67 -4.45
N ARG A 297 7.97 33.48 -3.85
CA ARG A 297 7.31 33.12 -2.58
C ARG A 297 8.28 32.96 -1.41
N ALA A 298 9.58 33.14 -1.64
CA ALA A 298 10.61 32.90 -0.64
C ALA A 298 10.68 33.98 0.46
N LYS A 299 9.87 35.05 0.38
CA LYS A 299 9.87 36.19 1.33
C LYS A 299 11.28 36.77 1.55
N GLY A 300 12.04 36.95 0.47
CA GLY A 300 13.41 37.48 0.52
C GLY A 300 14.50 36.43 0.81
N ARG A 301 14.16 35.19 1.19
CA ARG A 301 15.13 34.10 1.34
C ARG A 301 15.66 33.66 -0.03
N LYS A 302 16.95 33.34 -0.12
CA LYS A 302 17.53 32.73 -1.32
C LYS A 302 17.20 31.24 -1.33
N ILE A 303 16.50 30.77 -2.36
CA ILE A 303 16.24 29.35 -2.53
C ILE A 303 17.52 28.65 -2.98
N GLN A 304 17.96 27.67 -2.20
CA GLN A 304 19.10 26.82 -2.57
C GLN A 304 18.66 25.72 -3.54
N PRO A 305 19.54 25.30 -4.46
CA PRO A 305 19.37 24.06 -5.19
C PRO A 305 19.17 22.86 -4.26
N LEU A 306 18.62 21.78 -4.80
CA LEU A 306 18.56 20.51 -4.09
C LEU A 306 19.97 19.94 -3.95
N SER A 307 20.25 19.24 -2.85
CA SER A 307 21.44 18.41 -2.75
C SER A 307 21.31 17.16 -3.63
N GLU A 308 22.43 16.49 -3.94
CA GLU A 308 22.42 15.22 -4.68
C GLU A 308 21.54 14.17 -3.97
N ASP A 309 21.59 14.09 -2.65
CA ASP A 309 20.77 13.18 -1.85
C ASP A 309 19.27 13.50 -1.97
N GLU A 310 18.91 14.80 -1.95
CA GLU A 310 17.54 15.25 -2.13
C GLU A 310 17.03 14.94 -3.55
N GLU A 311 17.84 15.16 -4.58
CA GLU A 311 17.50 14.81 -5.95
C GLU A 311 17.35 13.29 -6.13
N ALA A 312 18.26 12.50 -5.57
CA ALA A 312 18.19 11.05 -5.62
C ALA A 312 16.94 10.52 -4.89
N ARG A 313 16.59 11.08 -3.72
CA ARG A 313 15.45 10.64 -2.92
C ARG A 313 14.10 11.05 -3.51
N TRP A 314 13.99 12.22 -4.14
CA TRP A 314 12.69 12.74 -4.56
C TRP A 314 12.47 12.72 -6.06
N PHE A 315 13.53 12.69 -6.87
CA PHE A 315 13.44 12.85 -8.32
C PHE A 315 14.20 11.79 -9.13
N SER A 316 14.87 10.80 -8.51
CA SER A 316 15.38 9.65 -9.27
C SER A 316 14.24 8.78 -9.82
N TYR A 317 14.55 8.00 -10.85
CA TYR A 317 13.58 7.07 -11.44
C TYR A 317 13.15 5.99 -10.43
N ASP A 318 14.08 5.48 -9.62
CA ASP A 318 13.77 4.46 -8.62
C ASP A 318 12.89 5.05 -7.50
N ALA A 319 13.20 6.26 -7.02
CA ALA A 319 12.35 6.97 -6.07
C ALA A 319 10.93 7.21 -6.61
N PHE A 320 10.81 7.49 -7.91
CA PHE A 320 9.52 7.63 -8.56
C PHE A 320 8.71 6.32 -8.54
N LEU A 321 9.33 5.17 -8.83
CA LEU A 321 8.67 3.86 -8.76
C LEU A 321 8.29 3.50 -7.32
N ASP A 322 9.12 3.88 -6.36
CA ASP A 322 8.85 3.76 -4.92
C ASP A 322 7.62 4.58 -4.49
N LEU A 323 7.53 5.84 -4.92
CA LEU A 323 6.39 6.70 -4.65
C LEU A 323 5.11 6.19 -5.34
N LEU A 324 5.20 5.69 -6.58
CA LEU A 324 4.07 5.08 -7.28
C LEU A 324 3.53 3.86 -6.53
N GLY A 325 4.41 2.97 -6.09
CA GLY A 325 4.01 1.77 -5.37
C GLY A 325 3.48 2.09 -3.97
N LEU A 326 4.07 3.07 -3.26
CA LEU A 326 3.50 3.63 -2.02
C LEU A 326 2.08 4.13 -2.26
N VAL A 327 1.86 4.97 -3.27
CA VAL A 327 0.52 5.50 -3.57
C VAL A 327 -0.43 4.35 -3.86
N ASN A 328 -0.08 3.40 -4.71
CA ASN A 328 -0.97 2.30 -5.08
C ASN A 328 -1.38 1.39 -3.90
N ILE A 329 -0.59 1.36 -2.82
CA ILE A 329 -0.88 0.56 -1.62
C ILE A 329 -1.72 1.33 -0.59
N ASN A 330 -1.60 2.66 -0.54
CA ASN A 330 -2.19 3.49 0.53
C ASN A 330 -3.29 4.44 0.04
N LEU A 331 -3.51 4.55 -1.28
CA LEU A 331 -4.49 5.46 -1.86
C LEU A 331 -5.90 4.98 -1.56
N GLU A 332 -6.65 5.81 -0.83
CA GLU A 332 -8.04 5.54 -0.52
C GLU A 332 -8.97 6.22 -1.52
N ASP A 333 -9.92 5.46 -2.05
CA ASP A 333 -10.76 5.85 -3.18
C ASP A 333 -11.53 7.15 -2.93
N SER A 334 -11.92 7.38 -1.68
CA SER A 334 -12.74 8.51 -1.26
C SER A 334 -12.07 9.88 -1.36
N GLY A 335 -10.73 9.98 -1.42
CA GLY A 335 -10.13 11.31 -1.36
C GLY A 335 -8.61 11.43 -1.44
N GLY A 336 -7.82 10.35 -1.29
CA GLY A 336 -6.36 10.46 -1.36
C GLY A 336 -5.61 9.64 -0.32
N LEU A 337 -4.47 10.17 0.14
CA LEU A 337 -3.64 9.56 1.18
C LEU A 337 -3.94 10.18 2.54
N TYR A 338 -4.09 9.35 3.56
CA TYR A 338 -4.44 9.73 4.92
C TYR A 338 -3.35 9.22 5.86
N ALA A 339 -2.87 10.10 6.73
CA ALA A 339 -1.66 9.85 7.51
C ALA A 339 -1.89 8.79 8.59
N LEU A 340 -3.01 8.81 9.32
CA LEU A 340 -3.31 7.82 10.36
C LEU A 340 -4.04 6.60 9.82
N HIS A 341 -4.99 6.78 8.90
CA HIS A 341 -5.70 5.67 8.26
C HIS A 341 -4.76 4.66 7.56
N CYS A 342 -3.62 5.11 6.99
CA CYS A 342 -2.65 4.20 6.35
C CYS A 342 -1.92 3.26 7.34
N HIS A 343 -2.15 3.40 8.65
CA HIS A 343 -1.68 2.47 9.69
C HIS A 343 -2.64 1.31 9.94
N MET A 344 -3.87 1.33 9.41
CA MET A 344 -4.82 0.24 9.65
C MET A 344 -4.45 -0.98 8.81
N ASN A 345 -4.50 -2.17 9.41
CA ASN A 345 -4.26 -3.43 8.70
C ASN A 345 -5.53 -4.06 8.15
N HIS A 346 -5.35 -5.02 7.25
CA HIS A 346 -6.42 -5.80 6.67
C HIS A 346 -6.95 -6.90 7.60
N SER A 347 -8.27 -7.10 7.60
CA SER A 347 -8.93 -8.36 8.00
C SER A 347 -10.11 -8.62 7.07
N CYS A 348 -10.36 -9.90 6.72
CA CYS A 348 -11.59 -10.29 6.02
C CYS A 348 -12.82 -10.29 6.96
N GLU A 349 -12.62 -10.06 8.27
CA GLU A 349 -13.65 -9.76 9.26
C GLU A 349 -13.26 -8.46 9.98
N PRO A 350 -13.38 -7.30 9.30
CA PRO A 350 -12.93 -6.04 9.85
C PRO A 350 -13.79 -5.63 11.05
N ASN A 351 -13.18 -5.00 12.05
CA ASN A 351 -13.88 -4.42 13.20
C ASN A 351 -14.08 -2.90 13.08
N VAL A 352 -13.47 -2.25 12.08
CA VAL A 352 -13.69 -0.82 11.76
C VAL A 352 -14.29 -0.68 10.36
N GLN A 353 -15.19 0.29 10.21
CA GLN A 353 -15.72 0.73 8.92
C GLN A 353 -15.16 2.12 8.60
N VAL A 354 -14.56 2.25 7.43
CA VAL A 354 -14.10 3.54 6.88
C VAL A 354 -15.23 4.07 6.02
N ARG A 355 -15.67 5.30 6.30
CA ARG A 355 -16.79 5.91 5.61
C ARG A 355 -16.46 7.33 5.18
N ASN A 356 -16.81 7.62 3.93
CA ASN A 356 -16.91 8.98 3.45
C ASN A 356 -18.36 9.46 3.60
N LEU A 357 -18.64 10.15 4.72
CA LEU A 357 -20.00 10.54 5.08
C LEU A 357 -20.34 11.95 4.57
N PRO A 358 -21.64 12.27 4.38
CA PRO A 358 -22.07 13.62 4.02
C PRO A 358 -21.61 14.67 5.02
N ARG A 359 -21.41 15.92 4.56
CA ARG A 359 -20.93 17.03 5.41
C ARG A 359 -21.80 17.30 6.65
N HIS A 360 -23.10 17.03 6.56
CA HIS A 360 -24.07 17.26 7.65
C HIS A 360 -24.24 16.06 8.59
N TRP A 361 -23.55 14.94 8.32
CA TRP A 361 -23.61 13.79 9.20
C TRP A 361 -22.99 14.13 10.56
N THR A 362 -23.65 13.70 11.63
CA THR A 362 -23.20 13.86 13.01
C THR A 362 -23.07 12.49 13.68
N PRO A 363 -22.07 12.31 14.57
CA PRO A 363 -21.93 11.06 15.30
C PRO A 363 -23.10 10.83 16.25
N PRO A 364 -23.45 9.57 16.54
CA PRO A 364 -24.51 9.26 17.49
C PRO A 364 -24.17 9.77 18.90
N THR A 365 -25.20 10.23 19.63
CA THR A 365 -25.05 10.75 21.01
C THR A 365 -25.11 9.65 22.07
N SER A 366 -25.62 8.46 21.73
CA SER A 366 -25.71 7.29 22.60
C SER A 366 -25.11 6.07 21.92
N LEU A 367 -24.42 5.22 22.69
CA LEU A 367 -23.80 3.99 22.22
C LEU A 367 -24.29 2.79 23.05
N PRO A 368 -24.33 1.57 22.48
CA PRO A 368 -24.04 1.24 21.09
C PRO A 368 -25.08 1.82 20.12
N ALA A 369 -24.66 2.13 18.90
CA ALA A 369 -25.50 2.68 17.83
C ALA A 369 -25.35 1.86 16.54
N PRO A 370 -26.39 1.82 15.68
CA PRO A 370 -26.26 1.24 14.35
C PRO A 370 -25.23 2.02 13.51
N LEU A 371 -24.62 1.33 12.55
CA LEU A 371 -23.79 2.00 11.54
C LEU A 371 -24.69 2.81 10.59
N PRO A 372 -24.22 3.95 10.06
CA PRO A 372 -25.00 4.74 9.12
C PRO A 372 -25.25 3.97 7.83
N ASP A 373 -26.42 4.16 7.24
CA ASP A 373 -26.78 3.60 5.94
C ASP A 373 -25.81 4.04 4.83
N ALA A 374 -25.82 3.33 3.71
CA ALA A 374 -25.09 3.76 2.52
C ALA A 374 -25.52 5.16 2.09
N ASN A 375 -24.59 5.95 1.54
CA ASN A 375 -24.94 7.27 1.04
C ASN A 375 -25.98 7.13 -0.09
N PRO A 376 -27.04 7.96 -0.10
CA PRO A 376 -28.03 7.93 -1.17
C PRO A 376 -27.39 8.11 -2.56
N ARG A 377 -28.04 7.61 -3.62
CA ARG A 377 -27.59 7.84 -5.01
C ARG A 377 -27.46 9.35 -5.27
N GLY A 378 -26.34 9.75 -5.86
CA GLY A 378 -26.03 11.16 -6.14
C GLY A 378 -25.51 11.96 -4.93
N VAL A 379 -25.67 11.46 -3.70
CA VAL A 379 -25.07 12.07 -2.51
C VAL A 379 -23.68 11.49 -2.31
N ARG A 380 -22.67 12.32 -2.55
CA ARG A 380 -21.28 11.96 -2.30
C ARG A 380 -20.83 12.60 -0.99
N GLY A 381 -20.00 11.89 -0.24
CA GLY A 381 -19.31 12.49 0.88
C GLY A 381 -18.22 13.47 0.41
N THR A 382 -17.45 13.97 1.35
CA THR A 382 -16.31 14.87 1.08
C THR A 382 -15.04 14.06 0.82
N HIS A 383 -13.85 14.65 0.85
CA HIS A 383 -12.62 13.86 1.02
C HIS A 383 -12.31 13.50 2.49
N LYS A 384 -13.24 13.70 3.44
CA LYS A 384 -12.98 13.45 4.87
C LYS A 384 -13.43 12.04 5.25
N LEU A 385 -12.50 11.23 5.78
CA LEU A 385 -12.81 9.89 6.27
C LEU A 385 -13.37 9.93 7.69
N THR A 386 -14.30 9.04 7.96
CA THR A 386 -14.86 8.76 9.28
C THR A 386 -14.66 7.28 9.60
N MET A 387 -14.01 7.00 10.73
CA MET A 387 -13.75 5.63 11.17
C MET A 387 -14.76 5.27 12.25
N LEU A 388 -15.53 4.21 12.00
CA LEU A 388 -16.62 3.76 12.88
C LEU A 388 -16.36 2.35 13.38
N ALA A 389 -16.56 2.09 14.66
CA ALA A 389 -16.51 0.72 15.19
C ALA A 389 -17.71 -0.10 14.69
N ARG A 390 -17.44 -1.25 14.05
CA ARG A 390 -18.47 -2.16 13.51
C ARG A 390 -19.13 -3.02 14.57
N ARG A 391 -18.45 -3.17 15.71
CA ARG A 391 -18.82 -3.96 16.88
C ARG A 391 -18.07 -3.40 18.08
N THR A 392 -18.39 -3.87 19.28
CA THR A 392 -17.56 -3.59 20.45
C THR A 392 -16.13 -4.10 20.23
N ILE A 393 -15.13 -3.27 20.55
CA ILE A 393 -13.70 -3.57 20.45
C ILE A 393 -13.07 -3.33 21.81
N HIS A 394 -12.27 -4.27 22.29
CA HIS A 394 -11.66 -4.22 23.62
C HIS A 394 -10.27 -3.57 23.59
N PRO A 395 -9.81 -2.99 24.71
CA PRO A 395 -8.46 -2.44 24.80
C PRO A 395 -7.40 -3.46 24.38
N GLY A 396 -6.48 -3.06 23.51
CA GLY A 396 -5.42 -3.93 22.98
C GLY A 396 -5.76 -4.63 21.66
N ASP A 397 -7.04 -4.72 21.30
CA ASP A 397 -7.46 -5.30 20.01
C ASP A 397 -6.93 -4.46 18.84
N GLU A 398 -6.49 -5.14 17.78
CA GLU A 398 -6.08 -4.51 16.52
C GLU A 398 -7.29 -3.95 15.78
N LEU A 399 -7.17 -2.70 15.33
CA LEU A 399 -8.17 -2.05 14.49
C LEU A 399 -7.88 -2.41 13.04
N THR A 400 -8.85 -3.03 12.38
CA THR A 400 -8.71 -3.58 11.03
C THR A 400 -9.85 -3.16 10.13
N VAL A 401 -9.49 -2.96 8.86
CA VAL A 401 -10.40 -2.65 7.76
C VAL A 401 -10.31 -3.73 6.69
N SER A 402 -11.18 -3.72 5.69
CA SER A 402 -11.04 -4.61 4.54
C SER A 402 -10.48 -3.84 3.35
N TYR A 403 -9.48 -4.41 2.69
CA TYR A 403 -8.84 -3.83 1.49
C TYR A 403 -9.46 -4.36 0.20
N VAL A 404 -10.28 -5.40 0.32
CA VAL A 404 -10.95 -6.12 -0.76
C VAL A 404 -12.40 -6.35 -0.36
N ASP A 405 -13.25 -6.76 -1.31
CA ASP A 405 -14.60 -7.20 -0.97
C ASP A 405 -14.53 -8.50 -0.15
N PHE A 406 -14.89 -8.40 1.13
CA PHE A 406 -14.84 -9.50 2.08
C PHE A 406 -15.97 -10.53 1.90
N ASN A 407 -16.90 -10.29 0.97
CA ASN A 407 -17.94 -11.23 0.56
C ASN A 407 -17.47 -12.22 -0.52
N LEU A 408 -16.35 -11.94 -1.19
CA LEU A 408 -15.77 -12.84 -2.18
C LEU A 408 -15.26 -14.14 -1.53
N PRO A 409 -15.18 -15.26 -2.28
CA PRO A 409 -14.58 -16.50 -1.78
C PRO A 409 -13.13 -16.33 -1.29
N ARG A 410 -12.72 -17.15 -0.31
CA ARG A 410 -11.39 -17.11 0.32
C ARG A 410 -10.24 -16.94 -0.67
N ARG A 411 -10.19 -17.81 -1.68
CA ARG A 411 -9.14 -17.81 -2.71
C ARG A 411 -9.08 -16.49 -3.48
N ALA A 412 -10.24 -15.94 -3.87
CA ALA A 412 -10.31 -14.68 -4.60
C ALA A 412 -9.82 -13.50 -3.74
N ARG A 413 -10.21 -13.46 -2.45
CA ARG A 413 -9.72 -12.44 -1.51
C ARG A 413 -8.21 -12.53 -1.31
N ARG A 414 -7.69 -13.72 -1.01
CA ARG A 414 -6.25 -13.96 -0.81
C ARG A 414 -5.45 -13.59 -2.05
N GLN A 415 -5.93 -13.92 -3.25
CA GLN A 415 -5.27 -13.56 -4.51
C GLN A 415 -5.25 -12.04 -4.72
N ALA A 416 -6.40 -11.36 -4.55
CA ALA A 416 -6.47 -9.90 -4.68
C ALA A 416 -5.55 -9.18 -3.67
N LEU A 417 -5.42 -9.70 -2.45
CA LEU A 417 -4.49 -9.17 -1.46
C LEU A 417 -3.03 -9.40 -1.84
N ARG A 418 -2.70 -10.58 -2.39
CA ARG A 418 -1.36 -10.87 -2.88
C ARG A 418 -0.97 -9.96 -4.04
N ASP A 419 -1.84 -9.81 -5.03
CA ASP A 419 -1.57 -9.01 -6.23
C ASP A 419 -1.62 -7.50 -5.96
N GLY A 420 -2.48 -7.09 -5.02
CA GLY A 420 -2.69 -5.71 -4.63
C GLY A 420 -1.62 -5.18 -3.68
N TYR A 421 -1.33 -5.97 -2.64
CA TYR A 421 -0.65 -5.54 -1.41
C TYR A 421 0.54 -6.43 -1.03
N GLY A 422 0.78 -7.54 -1.76
CA GLY A 422 1.98 -8.36 -1.60
C GLY A 422 1.97 -9.37 -0.45
N PHE A 423 0.85 -9.57 0.25
CA PHE A 423 0.80 -10.48 1.41
C PHE A 423 -0.33 -11.52 1.29
N TRP A 424 -0.19 -12.61 2.05
CA TRP A 424 -1.23 -13.63 2.21
C TRP A 424 -2.00 -13.43 3.52
N CYS A 425 -3.33 -13.30 3.43
CA CYS A 425 -4.15 -13.07 4.61
C CYS A 425 -4.35 -14.34 5.44
N VAL A 426 -3.98 -14.25 6.72
CA VAL A 426 -4.14 -15.30 7.74
C VAL A 426 -5.09 -14.86 8.86
N CYS A 427 -6.06 -14.00 8.56
CA CYS A 427 -7.06 -13.57 9.55
C CYS A 427 -8.00 -14.72 9.97
N ALA A 428 -8.72 -14.54 11.08
CA ALA A 428 -9.62 -15.56 11.64
C ALA A 428 -10.60 -16.15 10.62
N LYS A 429 -11.19 -15.32 9.74
CA LYS A 429 -12.05 -15.78 8.64
C LYS A 429 -11.31 -16.69 7.65
N CYS A 430 -10.14 -16.27 7.18
CA CYS A 430 -9.36 -17.06 6.23
C CYS A 430 -8.90 -18.41 6.82
N THR A 431 -8.53 -18.44 8.10
CA THR A 431 -8.14 -19.67 8.79
C THR A 431 -9.33 -20.60 9.00
N ARG A 432 -10.51 -20.05 9.34
CA ARG A 432 -11.73 -20.84 9.51
C ARG A 432 -12.19 -21.45 8.18
N GLU A 433 -12.30 -20.63 7.13
CA GLU A 433 -12.69 -21.08 5.79
C GLU A 433 -11.70 -22.11 5.21
N GLU A 434 -10.40 -22.01 5.51
CA GLU A 434 -9.41 -23.02 5.10
C GLU A 434 -9.68 -24.40 5.68
N LYS A 435 -10.02 -24.46 6.98
CA LYS A 435 -10.36 -25.71 7.67
C LYS A 435 -11.67 -26.29 7.15
N GLU A 436 -12.65 -25.45 6.85
CA GLU A 436 -13.91 -25.85 6.22
C GLU A 436 -13.66 -26.44 4.82
N GLU A 437 -12.86 -25.76 3.99
CA GLU A 437 -12.46 -26.24 2.66
C GLU A 437 -11.68 -27.57 2.72
N GLU A 438 -10.80 -27.76 3.71
CA GLU A 438 -10.05 -28.99 3.90
C GLU A 438 -10.94 -30.16 4.31
N THR A 439 -11.88 -29.91 5.23
CA THR A 439 -12.86 -30.89 5.68
C THR A 439 -13.74 -31.34 4.51
N GLU A 440 -14.20 -30.40 3.69
CA GLU A 440 -15.00 -30.71 2.51
C GLU A 440 -14.22 -31.50 1.46
N ARG A 441 -12.95 -31.13 1.20
CA ARG A 441 -12.07 -31.89 0.31
C ARG A 441 -11.89 -33.34 0.78
N LYS A 442 -11.72 -33.54 2.09
CA LYS A 442 -11.61 -34.88 2.68
C LYS A 442 -12.91 -35.67 2.50
N ARG A 443 -14.06 -35.07 2.81
CA ARG A 443 -15.39 -35.69 2.61
C ARG A 443 -15.63 -36.13 1.17
N LEU A 444 -15.36 -35.24 0.20
CA LEU A 444 -15.52 -35.53 -1.23
C LEU A 444 -14.56 -36.63 -1.71
N ARG A 445 -13.36 -36.72 -1.13
CA ARG A 445 -12.41 -37.79 -1.43
C ARG A 445 -12.93 -39.14 -0.92
N GLU A 446 -13.36 -39.20 0.34
CA GLU A 446 -13.93 -40.41 0.95
C GLU A 446 -15.18 -40.87 0.19
N GLU A 447 -16.05 -39.95 -0.23
CA GLU A 447 -17.23 -40.28 -1.05
C GLU A 447 -16.84 -40.86 -2.43
N ARG A 448 -15.79 -40.32 -3.06
CA ARG A 448 -15.27 -40.84 -4.34
C ARG A 448 -14.64 -42.23 -4.17
N GLU A 449 -13.90 -42.45 -3.09
CA GLU A 449 -13.28 -43.74 -2.77
C GLU A 449 -14.36 -44.80 -2.47
N ALA A 450 -15.39 -44.46 -1.68
CA ALA A 450 -16.52 -45.35 -1.41
C ALA A 450 -17.32 -45.69 -2.68
N LYS A 451 -17.59 -44.70 -3.55
CA LYS A 451 -18.23 -44.93 -4.85
C LYS A 451 -17.39 -45.80 -5.79
N ALA A 452 -16.06 -45.70 -5.73
CA ALA A 452 -15.17 -46.54 -6.53
C ALA A 452 -15.14 -47.98 -6.01
N ALA A 453 -15.08 -48.19 -4.69
CA ALA A 453 -15.13 -49.50 -4.05
C ALA A 453 -16.45 -50.23 -4.38
N ALA A 454 -17.60 -49.57 -4.19
CA ALA A 454 -18.90 -50.15 -4.52
C ALA A 454 -19.04 -50.52 -6.02
N LYS A 455 -18.43 -49.73 -6.93
CA LYS A 455 -18.37 -50.10 -8.36
C LYS A 455 -17.48 -51.31 -8.63
N GLY A 456 -16.40 -51.47 -7.87
CA GLY A 456 -15.54 -52.65 -7.92
C GLY A 456 -16.30 -53.91 -7.51
N GLU A 457 -16.97 -53.89 -6.35
CA GLU A 457 -17.77 -55.01 -5.83
C GLU A 457 -18.90 -55.42 -6.80
N VAL A 458 -19.60 -54.45 -7.39
CA VAL A 458 -20.65 -54.72 -8.40
C VAL A 458 -20.06 -55.33 -9.68
N LYS A 459 -18.82 -55.00 -10.04
CA LYS A 459 -18.15 -55.58 -11.20
C LYS A 459 -17.70 -57.02 -10.92
N GLU A 460 -17.11 -57.25 -9.75
CA GLU A 460 -16.64 -58.57 -9.31
C GLU A 460 -17.80 -59.57 -9.20
N THR A 461 -18.89 -59.18 -8.53
CA THR A 461 -20.13 -59.99 -8.45
C THR A 461 -20.74 -60.33 -9.81
N LYS A 462 -20.65 -59.42 -10.80
CA LYS A 462 -21.08 -59.70 -12.18
C LYS A 462 -20.15 -60.67 -12.90
N GLU A 463 -18.84 -60.57 -12.69
CA GLU A 463 -17.85 -61.47 -13.27
C GLU A 463 -17.96 -62.88 -12.67
N GLU A 464 -18.16 -63.00 -11.35
CA GLU A 464 -18.42 -64.27 -10.67
C GLU A 464 -19.73 -64.91 -11.15
N GLY A 465 -20.82 -64.15 -11.22
CA GLY A 465 -22.11 -64.66 -11.70
C GLY A 465 -22.05 -65.14 -13.16
N LYS A 466 -21.24 -64.48 -14.00
CA LYS A 466 -20.99 -64.92 -15.37
C LYS A 466 -20.18 -66.22 -15.41
N ALA A 467 -19.10 -66.32 -14.62
CA ALA A 467 -18.27 -67.52 -14.57
C ALA A 467 -19.05 -68.75 -14.08
N GLN A 468 -19.95 -68.58 -13.10
CA GLN A 468 -20.84 -69.64 -12.62
C GLN A 468 -21.84 -70.08 -13.69
N LEU A 469 -22.40 -69.13 -14.46
CA LEU A 469 -23.29 -69.45 -15.57
C LEU A 469 -22.56 -70.23 -16.66
N ASP A 470 -21.35 -69.80 -17.03
CA ASP A 470 -20.52 -70.46 -18.04
C ASP A 470 -20.18 -71.91 -17.61
N ASP A 471 -19.88 -72.16 -16.33
CA ASP A 471 -19.63 -73.51 -15.79
C ASP A 471 -20.89 -74.40 -15.81
N VAL A 472 -22.06 -73.85 -15.51
CA VAL A 472 -23.34 -74.59 -15.61
C VAL A 472 -23.66 -74.95 -17.05
N VAL A 473 -23.46 -74.03 -18.00
CA VAL A 473 -23.65 -74.29 -19.43
C VAL A 473 -22.73 -75.42 -19.89
N ALA A 474 -21.43 -75.37 -19.54
CA ALA A 474 -20.48 -76.41 -19.91
C ALA A 474 -20.86 -77.79 -19.37
N LYS A 475 -21.31 -77.88 -18.11
CA LYS A 475 -21.80 -79.15 -17.51
C LYS A 475 -23.06 -79.67 -18.17
N MET A 476 -23.98 -78.78 -18.56
CA MET A 476 -25.18 -79.18 -19.30
C MET A 476 -24.84 -79.69 -20.71
N GLU A 477 -23.83 -79.11 -21.37
CA GLU A 477 -23.32 -79.59 -22.65
C GLU A 477 -22.64 -80.97 -22.51
N GLU A 478 -21.85 -81.22 -21.47
CA GLU A 478 -21.27 -82.55 -21.20
C GLU A 478 -22.34 -83.63 -20.93
N LEU A 479 -23.35 -83.32 -20.11
CA LEU A 479 -24.47 -84.25 -19.84
C LEU A 479 -25.30 -84.56 -21.09
N ALA A 480 -25.46 -83.60 -22.00
CA ALA A 480 -26.17 -83.81 -23.27
C ALA A 480 -25.38 -84.70 -24.26
N VAL A 481 -24.06 -84.82 -24.09
CA VAL A 481 -23.21 -85.69 -24.91
C VAL A 481 -23.21 -87.14 -24.38
N ASP A 482 -23.28 -87.33 -23.06
CA ASP A 482 -23.38 -88.66 -22.43
C ASP A 482 -24.76 -89.33 -22.63
N ASP A 483 -25.84 -88.56 -22.79
CA ASP A 483 -27.18 -89.09 -23.12
C ASP A 483 -27.33 -89.51 -24.62
N MET A 484 -26.29 -89.33 -25.44
CA MET A 484 -26.27 -89.65 -26.89
C MET A 484 -25.35 -90.83 -27.27
N LEU A 485 -24.79 -91.56 -26.31
CA LEU A 485 -24.05 -92.82 -26.49
C LEU A 485 -24.77 -93.97 -25.77
#